data_AF-A0A1D6MBY1-F1
#
_entry.id   AF-A0A1D6MBY1-F1
#
_cell.length_a   1.000
_cell.length_b   1.000
_cell.length_c   1.000
_cell.angle_alpha   90.00
_cell.angle_beta   90.00
_cell.angle_gamma   90.00
#
_symmetry.space_group_name_H-M   'P 1'
#
loop_
_entity.id
_entity.type
_entity.pdbx_description
1 polymer ?
#
loop_
_entity_poly.entity_id
_entity_poly.type
_entity_poly.pdbx_seq_one_letter_code
_entity_poly.pdbx_strand_id
1 'polypeptide(L)' 'MRSYSPAALLDKLQTSMAKLDKESEELHQKFLEKDIDLPTFVQKYKKLRTAYHKQALLHLAGQTSLR' A
#
# COMPACT_ATOMS: atom_id res chain seq x y z
N MET A 1 6.03 -24.61 8.97
CA MET A 1 5.23 -23.43 8.56
C MET A 1 5.31 -22.40 9.67
N ARG A 2 5.55 -21.11 9.38
CA ARG A 2 5.42 -20.07 10.41
C ARG A 2 3.93 -19.81 10.65
N SER A 3 3.44 -20.10 11.84
CA SER A 3 2.12 -19.69 12.31
C SER A 3 2.21 -18.24 12.79
N TYR A 4 1.49 -17.34 12.11
CA TYR A 4 1.35 -15.95 12.56
C TYR A 4 0.00 -15.81 13.25
N SER A 5 -0.04 -15.07 14.36
CA SER A 5 -1.32 -14.69 14.96
C SER A 5 -2.08 -13.76 14.00
N PRO A 6 -3.43 -13.75 14.02
CA PRO A 6 -4.21 -12.82 13.21
C PRO A 6 -3.79 -11.35 13.44
N ALA A 7 -3.49 -10.97 14.68
CA ALA A 7 -2.98 -9.64 15.01
C ALA A 7 -1.63 -9.33 14.33
N ALA A 8 -0.70 -10.28 14.31
CA ALA A 8 0.59 -10.09 13.62
C ALA A 8 0.44 -9.98 12.09
N LEU A 9 -0.57 -10.64 11.50
CA LEU A 9 -0.88 -10.49 10.09
C LEU A 9 -1.48 -9.11 9.77
N LEU A 10 -2.36 -8.60 10.64
CA LEU A 10 -2.94 -7.26 10.51
C LEU A 10 -1.88 -6.16 10.65
N ASP A 11 -0.99 -6.27 11.65
CA ASP A 11 0.12 -5.33 11.84
C ASP A 11 1.06 -5.30 10.61
N LYS A 12 1.34 -6.48 10.04
CA LYS A 12 2.12 -6.58 8.80
C LYS A 12 1.41 -5.93 7.61
N LEU A 13 0.09 -6.08 7.49
CA LEU A 13 -0.71 -5.40 6.46
C LEU A 13 -0.64 -3.88 6.64
N GLN A 14 -0.81 -3.38 7.86
CA GLN A 14 -0.73 -1.95 8.17
C GLN A 14 0.66 -1.37 7.85
N THR A 15 1.73 -2.09 8.21
CA THR A 15 3.10 -1.70 7.85
C THR A 15 3.32 -1.68 6.34
N SER A 16 2.80 -2.68 5.62
CA SER A 16 2.87 -2.72 4.16
C SER A 16 2.12 -1.54 3.52
N MET A 17 0.95 -1.18 4.07
CA MET A 17 0.17 -0.04 3.60
C MET A 17 0.93 1.29 3.77
N ALA A 18 1.53 1.51 4.95
CA ALA A 18 2.34 2.70 5.20
C ALA A 18 3.53 2.82 4.24
N LYS A 19 4.16 1.69 3.88
CA LYS A 19 5.22 1.65 2.87
C LYS A 19 4.70 2.06 1.48
N LEU A 20 3.54 1.56 1.06
CA LEU A 20 2.94 1.93 -0.23
C LEU A 20 2.57 3.41 -0.30
N ASP A 21 2.12 4.00 0.82
CA ASP A 21 1.88 5.44 0.89
C ASP A 21 3.16 6.23 0.69
N LYS A 22 4.24 5.85 1.38
CA LYS A 22 5.55 6.47 1.23
C LYS A 22 6.07 6.39 -0.21
N GLU A 23 6.03 5.20 -0.82
CA GLU A 23 6.47 5.01 -2.21
C GLU A 23 5.63 5.83 -3.20
N SER A 24 4.35 6.02 -2.91
CA SER A 24 3.47 6.82 -3.76
C SER A 24 3.78 8.31 -3.65
N GLU A 25 4.13 8.80 -2.45
CA GLU A 25 4.56 10.18 -2.24
C GLU A 25 5.91 10.46 -2.91
N GLU A 26 6.87 9.55 -2.77
CA GLU A 26 8.17 9.64 -3.48
C GLU A 26 7.98 9.67 -5.00
N LEU A 27 7.05 8.87 -5.53
CA LEU A 27 6.72 8.86 -6.95
C LEU A 27 6.07 10.18 -7.39
N HIS A 28 5.22 10.76 -6.55
CA HIS A 28 4.60 12.06 -6.80
C HIS A 28 5.65 13.17 -6.86
N GLN A 29 6.59 13.17 -5.90
CA GLN A 29 7.68 14.13 -5.87
C GLN A 29 8.56 14.06 -7.12
N LYS A 30 8.93 12.86 -7.58
CA LYS A 30 9.69 12.67 -8.84
C LYS A 30 8.95 13.22 -10.05
N PHE A 31 7.62 13.14 -10.08
CA PHE A 31 6.84 13.72 -11.16
C PHE A 31 6.86 15.26 -11.11
N LEU A 32 6.75 15.85 -9.91
CA LEU A 32 6.85 17.31 -9.73
C LEU A 32 8.24 17.85 -10.12
N GLU A 33 9.29 17.09 -9.82
CA GLU A 33 10.68 17.38 -10.20
C GLU A 33 10.96 17.16 -11.69
N LYS A 34 9.99 16.64 -12.45
CA LYS A 34 10.08 16.27 -13.88
C LYS A 34 11.09 15.16 -14.18
N ASP A 35 11.46 14.36 -13.18
CA ASP A 35 12.31 13.17 -13.32
C ASP A 35 11.61 12.02 -14.07
N ILE A 36 10.28 12.04 -14.08
CA ILE A 36 9.45 11.04 -14.79
C ILE A 36 8.36 11.73 -15.61
N ASP A 37 7.99 11.11 -16.73
CA ASP A 37 6.89 11.57 -17.56
C ASP A 37 5.51 11.22 -16.98
N LEU A 38 4.48 11.92 -17.46
CA LEU A 38 3.10 11.72 -17.02
C LEU A 38 2.61 10.28 -17.25
N PRO A 39 2.84 9.62 -18.41
CA PRO A 39 2.44 8.22 -18.60
C PRO A 39 3.05 7.28 -17.56
N THR A 40 4.34 7.42 -17.27
CA THR A 40 5.07 6.62 -16.28
C THR A 40 4.53 6.87 -14.88
N PHE A 41 4.29 8.14 -14.52
CA PHE A 41 3.70 8.51 -13.25
C PHE A 41 2.33 7.85 -13.08
N VAL A 42 1.41 8.05 -14.02
CA VAL A 42 0.04 7.52 -13.95
C VAL A 42 0.04 6.00 -13.83
N GLN A 43 0.84 5.30 -14.64
CA GLN A 43 0.91 3.84 -14.60
C GLN A 43 1.42 3.32 -13.24
N LYS A 44 2.54 3.87 -12.74
CA LYS A 44 3.15 3.42 -11.48
C LYS A 44 2.29 3.81 -10.27
N TYR A 45 1.76 5.03 -10.25
CA TYR A 45 0.93 5.54 -9.15
C TYR A 45 -0.36 4.74 -9.03
N LYS A 46 -1.05 4.46 -10.15
CA LYS A 46 -2.24 3.60 -10.17
C LYS A 46 -1.96 2.21 -9.60
N LYS A 47 -0.81 1.62 -9.92
CA LYS A 47 -0.41 0.30 -9.40
C LYS A 47 -0.23 0.33 -7.87
N LEU A 48 0.48 1.33 -7.35
CA LEU A 48 0.68 1.50 -5.91
C LEU A 48 -0.65 1.69 -5.17
N ARG A 49 -1.52 2.57 -5.68
CA ARG A 49 -2.83 2.83 -5.06
C ARG A 49 -3.76 1.62 -5.12
N THR A 50 -3.75 0.87 -6.23
CA THR A 50 -4.52 -0.38 -6.32
C THR A 50 -4.05 -1.40 -5.28
N ALA A 51 -2.74 -1.54 -5.06
CA ALA A 51 -2.21 -2.44 -4.04
C ALA A 51 -2.60 -2.00 -2.63
N TYR A 52 -2.48 -0.69 -2.34
CA TYR A 52 -2.87 -0.12 -1.05
C TYR A 52 -4.33 -0.40 -0.74
N HIS A 53 -5.25 -0.09 -1.66
CA HIS A 53 -6.68 -0.29 -1.43
C HIS A 53 -7.06 -1.75 -1.24
N LYS A 54 -6.41 -2.69 -1.96
CA LYS A 54 -6.60 -4.13 -1.72
C LYS A 54 -6.18 -4.53 -0.30
N GLN A 55 -5.04 -4.02 0.16
CA GLN A 55 -4.57 -4.29 1.52
C GLN A 55 -5.46 -3.64 2.59
N ALA A 56 -5.96 -2.43 2.34
CA ALA A 56 -6.88 -1.73 3.23
C ALA A 56 -8.19 -2.50 3.42
N LEU A 57 -8.77 -3.00 2.31
CA LEU A 57 -9.99 -3.82 2.35
C LEU A 57 -9.75 -5.13 3.11
N LEU A 58 -8.61 -5.79 2.89
CA LEU A 58 -8.26 -7.02 3.60
C LEU A 58 -8.06 -6.77 5.10
N HIS A 59 -7.37 -5.69 5.44
CA HIS A 59 -7.14 -5.29 6.83
C HIS A 59 -8.48 -5.00 7.54
N LEU A 60 -9.38 -4.26 6.90
CA LEU A 60 -10.72 -3.99 7.42
C LEU A 60 -11.52 -5.28 7.64
N ALA A 61 -11.54 -6.19 6.66
CA ALA A 61 -12.23 -7.48 6.77
C ALA A 61 -11.64 -8.35 7.90
N GLY A 62 -10.32 -8.33 8.08
CA GLY A 62 -9.66 -9.04 9.16
C GLY A 62 -9.97 -8.44 10.54
N GLN A 63 -9.99 -7.12 10.66
CA GLN A 63 -10.38 -6.43 11.89
C GLN A 63 -11.83 -6.76 12.28
N THR A 64 -12.75 -6.79 11.32
CA THR A 64 -14.15 -7.16 11.60
C THR A 64 -14.32 -8.63 11.98
N SER A 65 -13.41 -9.52 11.56
CA SER A 65 -13.47 -10.96 11.86
C SER A 65 -12.87 -11.32 13.23
N LEU A 66 -12.06 -10.43 13.82
CA LEU A 66 -11.49 -10.57 15.16
C LEU A 66 -12.36 -9.95 16.26
N ARG A 67 -13.46 -9.31 15.86
CA ARG A 67 -14.42 -8.66 16.74
C ARG A 67 -15.51 -9.66 17.13
#